data_AF-A0A149U2Y3-F1
#
_entry.id   AF-A0A149U2Y3-F1
#
_cell.length_a   1.000
_cell.length_b   1.000
_cell.length_c   1.000
_cell.angle_alpha   90.00
_cell.angle_beta   90.00
_cell.angle_gamma   90.00
#
_symmetry.space_group_name_H-M   'P 1'
#
loop_
_entity.id
_entity.type
_entity.pdbx_description
1 polymer ?
#
loop_
_entity_poly.entity_id
_entity_poly.type
_entity_poly.pdbx_seq_one_letter_code
_entity_poly.pdbx_strand_id
1 'polypeptide(L)'
;MSAYQPWLSTPSQRPHQQPPPSNERTVRHEIWQRHEGDEWSAFEQLPPSIRQRLREHAYDAWSVNALILWRHYKRVHGPTRRAERALIRYLDYCERLEREAFATRYHSSYGTPLPHDAAVASILRYTPANQPSLCVNKPRRTSSGQHGPA
;
A
#
# COMPACT_ATOMS: atom_id res chain seq x y z
N MET A 1 21.43 9.73 -62.20
CA MET A 1 22.25 8.89 -61.30
C MET A 1 22.50 9.68 -60.02
N SER A 2 22.21 9.05 -58.87
CA SER A 2 22.56 9.39 -57.46
C SER A 2 23.85 10.18 -57.24
N ALA A 3 24.14 10.85 -56.12
CA ALA A 3 23.53 11.15 -54.80
C ALA A 3 24.56 12.10 -54.10
N TYR A 4 24.29 12.91 -53.08
CA TYR A 4 24.12 12.57 -51.66
C TYR A 4 24.02 13.91 -50.89
N GLN A 5 23.12 14.02 -49.92
CA GLN A 5 23.21 14.98 -48.83
C GLN A 5 23.82 14.30 -47.60
N PRO A 6 24.67 14.99 -46.80
CA PRO A 6 24.84 14.65 -45.40
C PRO A 6 24.61 15.89 -44.52
N TRP A 7 23.45 15.94 -43.89
CA TRP A 7 23.08 16.91 -42.86
C TRP A 7 23.77 16.56 -41.53
N LEU A 8 24.36 17.58 -40.91
CA LEU A 8 25.01 17.53 -39.61
C LEU A 8 23.97 17.16 -38.53
N SER A 9 24.18 16.00 -37.91
CA SER A 9 23.44 15.57 -36.71
C SER A 9 24.05 16.23 -35.48
N THR A 10 23.40 17.26 -34.94
CA THR A 10 23.68 17.74 -33.58
C THR A 10 23.01 16.83 -32.56
N PRO A 11 23.70 16.34 -31.51
CA PRO A 11 23.06 15.57 -30.45
C PRO A 11 22.17 16.50 -29.61
N SER A 12 20.85 16.38 -29.81
CA SER A 12 19.85 17.07 -29.00
C SER A 12 19.85 16.46 -27.59
N GLN A 13 20.45 17.18 -26.63
CA GLN A 13 20.32 16.82 -25.23
C GLN A 13 18.86 16.97 -24.81
N ARG A 14 18.21 15.86 -24.45
CA ARG A 14 16.85 15.90 -23.91
C ARG A 14 16.90 16.59 -22.55
N PRO A 15 16.12 17.65 -22.31
CA PRO A 15 16.02 18.22 -20.98
C PRO A 15 15.49 17.16 -20.02
N HIS A 16 16.12 17.04 -18.84
CA HIS A 16 15.63 16.23 -17.73
C HIS A 16 14.19 16.67 -17.41
N GLN A 17 13.21 15.87 -17.81
CA GLN A 17 11.81 16.12 -17.49
C GLN A 17 11.66 16.02 -15.97
N GLN A 18 11.43 17.16 -15.31
CA GLN A 18 10.91 17.14 -13.95
C GLN A 18 9.57 16.39 -13.99
N PRO A 19 9.34 15.43 -13.08
CA PRO A 19 8.06 14.75 -13.02
C PRO A 19 6.95 15.79 -12.78
N PRO A 20 5.78 15.64 -13.42
CA PRO A 20 4.68 16.58 -13.25
C PRO A 20 4.31 16.72 -11.76
N PRO A 21 3.78 17.88 -11.32
CA PRO A 21 3.37 18.08 -9.94
C PRO A 21 2.36 17.00 -9.55
N SER A 22 2.73 16.20 -8.55
CA SER A 22 1.92 15.08 -8.09
C SER A 22 0.79 15.59 -7.21
N ASN A 23 -0.45 15.13 -7.45
CA ASN A 23 -1.58 15.31 -6.54
C ASN A 23 -1.45 14.45 -5.26
N GLU A 24 -0.32 13.76 -5.09
CA GLU A 24 -0.01 12.95 -3.94
C GLU A 24 0.19 13.84 -2.70
N ARG A 25 -0.88 13.95 -1.91
CA ARG A 25 -0.86 14.62 -0.60
C ARG A 25 -0.46 13.69 0.54
N THR A 26 -0.12 12.44 0.23
CA THR A 26 0.35 11.44 1.20
C THR A 26 1.86 11.46 1.29
N VAL A 27 2.37 11.16 2.48
CA VAL A 27 3.81 11.15 2.79
C VAL A 27 4.47 9.83 2.39
N ARG A 28 3.85 9.13 1.44
CA ARG A 28 4.26 7.81 0.99
C ARG A 28 5.66 7.83 0.39
N HIS A 29 5.99 8.86 -0.38
CA HIS A 29 7.32 9.02 -0.97
C HIS A 29 8.44 9.17 0.08
N GLU A 30 8.11 9.53 1.32
CA GLU A 30 9.06 9.59 2.43
C GLU A 30 9.20 8.26 3.18
N ILE A 31 8.16 7.41 3.12
CA ILE A 31 8.08 6.14 3.84
C ILE A 31 8.49 4.96 2.94
N TRP A 32 8.24 5.08 1.62
CA TRP A 32 8.39 4.02 0.64
C TRP A 32 9.25 4.46 -0.53
N GLN A 33 10.11 3.55 -0.96
CA GLN A 33 10.85 3.70 -2.21
C GLN A 33 10.05 3.13 -3.38
N ARG A 34 9.80 3.96 -4.40
CA ARG A 34 9.21 3.50 -5.66
C ARG A 34 10.28 2.85 -6.53
N HIS A 35 10.05 1.62 -6.96
CA HIS A 35 10.87 1.01 -7.98
C HIS A 35 10.38 1.38 -9.38
N GLU A 36 11.31 1.71 -10.27
CA GLU A 36 11.01 2.00 -11.67
C GLU A 36 10.63 0.73 -12.43
N GLY A 37 9.75 0.88 -13.42
CA GLY A 37 9.34 -0.19 -14.31
C GLY A 37 7.99 0.08 -14.98
N ASP A 38 7.59 -0.83 -15.85
CA ASP A 38 6.26 -0.82 -16.46
C ASP A 38 5.22 -1.35 -15.46
N GLU A 39 4.41 -0.45 -14.91
CA GLU A 39 3.37 -0.77 -13.93
C GLU A 39 2.28 -1.67 -14.49
N TRP A 40 1.93 -1.51 -15.77
CA TRP A 40 0.86 -2.27 -16.38
C TRP A 40 1.30 -3.72 -16.58
N SER A 41 2.48 -3.91 -17.17
CA SER A 41 3.07 -5.24 -17.30
C SER A 41 3.32 -5.90 -15.93
N ALA A 42 3.77 -5.13 -14.94
CA ALA A 42 3.99 -5.67 -13.60
C ALA A 42 2.69 -6.14 -12.94
N PHE A 43 1.61 -5.38 -13.12
CA PHE A 43 0.30 -5.72 -12.61
C PHE A 43 -0.23 -7.02 -13.24
N GLU A 44 -0.11 -7.18 -14.55
CA GLU A 44 -0.60 -8.36 -15.27
C GLU A 44 0.10 -9.67 -14.85
N GLN A 45 1.36 -9.59 -14.42
CA GLN A 45 2.13 -10.74 -13.94
C GLN A 45 1.72 -11.23 -12.54
N LEU A 46 0.92 -10.47 -11.80
CA LEU A 46 0.51 -10.82 -10.44
C LEU A 46 -0.66 -11.82 -10.42
N PRO A 47 -0.71 -12.72 -9.42
CA PRO A 47 -1.87 -13.59 -9.22
C PRO A 47 -3.18 -12.81 -9.06
N PRO A 48 -4.33 -13.36 -9.50
CA PRO A 48 -5.62 -12.66 -9.46
C PRO A 48 -6.02 -12.13 -8.07
N SER A 49 -5.72 -12.90 -7.01
CA SER A 49 -6.00 -12.52 -5.61
C SER A 49 -5.23 -11.26 -5.19
N ILE A 50 -3.96 -11.15 -5.58
CA ILE A 50 -3.11 -9.99 -5.29
C ILE A 50 -3.55 -8.79 -6.13
N ARG A 51 -3.86 -9.00 -7.42
CA ARG A 51 -4.39 -7.94 -8.28
C ARG A 51 -5.69 -7.35 -7.74
N GLN A 52 -6.61 -8.20 -7.29
CA GLN A 52 -7.82 -7.75 -6.62
C GLN A 52 -7.49 -6.92 -5.39
N ARG A 53 -6.63 -7.43 -4.50
CA ARG A 53 -6.27 -6.72 -3.28
C ARG A 53 -5.62 -5.36 -3.54
N LEU A 54 -4.78 -5.25 -4.57
CA LEU A 54 -4.17 -3.97 -4.98
C LEU A 54 -5.21 -2.96 -5.46
N ARG A 55 -6.25 -3.39 -6.19
CA ARG A 55 -7.36 -2.51 -6.61
C ARG A 55 -8.19 -2.00 -5.43
N GLU A 56 -8.25 -2.79 -4.36
CA GLU A 56 -8.99 -2.48 -3.14
C GLU A 56 -8.18 -1.62 -2.15
N HIS A 57 -6.85 -1.60 -2.31
CA HIS A 57 -5.94 -0.87 -1.43
C HIS A 57 -6.23 0.63 -1.50
N ALA A 58 -6.47 1.27 -0.35
CA ALA A 58 -6.79 2.69 -0.29
C ALA A 58 -5.61 3.56 -0.76
N TYR A 59 -4.42 3.02 -0.60
CA TYR A 59 -3.15 3.60 -0.98
C TYR A 59 -2.56 2.86 -2.19
N ASP A 60 -1.93 3.55 -3.13
CA ASP A 60 -1.31 2.87 -4.27
C ASP A 60 0.00 2.21 -3.81
N ALA A 61 0.02 0.87 -3.77
CA ALA A 61 1.20 0.09 -3.36
C ALA A 61 2.23 -0.10 -4.49
N TRP A 62 1.99 0.49 -5.67
CA TRP A 62 2.78 0.38 -6.90
C TRP A 62 2.99 -1.05 -7.40
N SER A 63 2.44 -1.37 -8.58
CA SER A 63 2.46 -2.73 -9.14
C SER A 63 3.86 -3.34 -9.28
N VAL A 64 4.88 -2.51 -9.56
CA VAL A 64 6.28 -2.96 -9.64
C VAL A 64 6.80 -3.43 -8.27
N ASN A 65 6.54 -2.68 -7.20
CA ASN A 65 6.91 -3.04 -5.84
C ASN A 65 6.22 -4.35 -5.42
N ALA A 66 4.92 -4.45 -5.68
CA ALA A 66 4.14 -5.66 -5.39
C ALA A 66 4.70 -6.88 -6.14
N LEU A 67 5.14 -6.72 -7.39
CA LEU A 67 5.75 -7.80 -8.17
C LEU A 67 7.11 -8.24 -7.61
N ILE A 68 7.95 -7.30 -7.16
CA ILE A 68 9.22 -7.61 -6.49
C ILE A 68 8.96 -8.44 -5.23
N LEU A 69 8.01 -8.02 -4.39
CA LEU A 69 7.61 -8.77 -3.20
C LEU A 69 7.05 -10.14 -3.57
N TRP A 70 6.19 -10.23 -4.58
CA TRP A 70 5.66 -11.51 -5.05
C TRP A 70 6.75 -12.48 -5.47
N ARG A 71 7.76 -12.02 -6.23
CA ARG A 71 8.91 -12.85 -6.61
C ARG A 71 9.67 -13.37 -5.39
N HIS A 72 9.81 -12.56 -4.35
CA HIS A 72 10.42 -12.98 -3.08
C HIS A 72 9.57 -14.04 -2.37
N TYR A 73 8.30 -13.78 -2.11
CA TYR A 73 7.40 -14.74 -1.43
C TYR A 73 7.24 -16.05 -2.21
N LYS A 74 7.17 -15.98 -3.55
CA LYS A 74 7.16 -17.14 -4.45
C LYS A 74 8.43 -17.97 -4.31
N ARG A 75 9.59 -17.34 -4.11
CA ARG A 75 10.86 -18.05 -3.88
C ARG A 75 10.91 -18.73 -2.52
N VAL A 76 10.42 -18.07 -1.46
CA VAL A 76 10.48 -18.58 -0.08
C VAL A 76 9.46 -19.69 0.19
N HIS A 77 8.24 -19.55 -0.33
CA HIS A 77 7.12 -20.46 -0.02
C HIS A 77 6.62 -21.29 -1.23
N GLY A 78 7.24 -21.12 -2.39
CA GLY A 78 6.73 -21.67 -3.66
C GLY A 78 5.51 -20.91 -4.21
N PRO A 79 5.03 -21.27 -5.42
CA PRO A 79 3.84 -20.68 -6.03
C PRO A 79 2.55 -21.24 -5.40
N THR A 80 2.38 -21.05 -4.10
CA THR A 80 1.25 -21.61 -3.34
C THR A 80 0.28 -20.51 -2.89
N ARG A 81 -0.97 -20.90 -2.62
CA ARG A 81 -1.96 -20.02 -1.97
C ARG A 81 -1.49 -19.46 -0.63
N ARG A 82 -0.58 -20.17 0.06
CA ARG A 82 0.04 -19.68 1.30
C ARG A 82 0.93 -18.47 1.05
N ALA A 83 1.71 -18.49 -0.03
CA ALA A 83 2.55 -17.36 -0.44
C ALA A 83 1.70 -16.14 -0.80
N GLU A 84 0.62 -16.34 -1.58
CA GLU A 84 -0.32 -15.26 -1.92
C GLU A 84 -0.93 -14.63 -0.66
N ARG A 85 -1.42 -15.45 0.29
CA ARG A 85 -1.99 -14.96 1.55
C ARG A 85 -0.96 -14.25 2.43
N ALA A 86 0.30 -14.69 2.41
CA ALA A 86 1.36 -14.02 3.15
C ALA A 86 1.65 -12.63 2.59
N LEU A 87 1.73 -12.51 1.26
CA LEU A 87 1.88 -11.21 0.60
C LEU A 87 0.68 -10.30 0.85
N ILE A 88 -0.55 -10.82 0.74
CA ILE A 88 -1.76 -10.03 1.04
C ILE A 88 -1.72 -9.47 2.47
N ARG A 89 -1.40 -10.30 3.48
CA ARG A 89 -1.25 -9.83 4.86
C ARG A 89 -0.16 -8.77 5.02
N TYR A 90 0.92 -8.90 4.26
CA TYR A 90 1.99 -7.91 4.26
C TYR A 90 1.52 -6.57 3.67
N LEU A 91 0.75 -6.61 2.57
CA LEU A 91 0.11 -5.41 2.00
C LEU A 91 -0.89 -4.78 2.99
N ASP A 92 -1.70 -5.58 3.68
CA ASP A 92 -2.61 -5.08 4.74
C ASP A 92 -1.85 -4.37 5.86
N TYR A 93 -0.71 -4.94 6.28
CA TYR A 93 0.15 -4.36 7.30
C TYR A 93 0.72 -3.01 6.85
N CYS A 94 1.22 -2.96 5.61
CA CYS A 94 1.70 -1.77 4.94
C CYS A 94 0.64 -0.67 4.87
N GLU A 95 -0.58 -1.00 4.46
CA GLU A 95 -1.70 -0.04 4.42
C GLU A 95 -1.99 0.58 5.79
N ARG A 96 -1.94 -0.24 6.84
CA ARG A 96 -2.14 0.21 8.22
C ARG A 96 -1.05 1.21 8.64
N LEU A 97 0.21 0.93 8.32
CA LEU A 97 1.32 1.85 8.62
C LEU A 97 1.19 3.18 7.88
N GLU A 98 0.78 3.16 6.61
CA GLU A 98 0.53 4.39 5.85
C GLU A 98 -0.61 5.22 6.45
N ARG A 99 -1.71 4.57 6.86
CA ARG A 99 -2.83 5.24 7.52
C ARG A 99 -2.41 5.90 8.82
N GLU A 100 -1.65 5.20 9.64
CA GLU A 100 -1.16 5.69 10.93
C GLU A 100 -0.22 6.89 10.75
N ALA A 101 0.71 6.82 9.79
CA ALA A 101 1.60 7.93 9.46
C ALA A 101 0.83 9.16 8.95
N PHE A 102 -0.19 8.94 8.12
CA PHE A 102 -1.05 10.01 7.62
C PHE A 102 -1.88 10.64 8.74
N ALA A 103 -2.51 9.84 9.60
CA ALA A 103 -3.29 10.32 10.74
C ALA A 103 -2.42 11.16 11.70
N THR A 104 -1.20 10.69 11.99
CA THR A 104 -0.24 11.39 12.87
C THR A 104 0.11 12.76 12.32
N ARG A 105 0.43 12.87 11.02
CA ARG A 105 0.73 14.16 10.39
C ARG A 105 -0.49 15.06 10.28
N TYR A 106 -1.66 14.51 9.95
CA TYR A 106 -2.90 15.28 9.90
C TYR A 106 -3.22 15.91 11.25
N HIS A 107 -3.14 15.12 12.32
CA HIS A 107 -3.33 15.60 13.69
C HIS A 107 -2.29 16.66 14.07
N SER A 108 -1.02 16.46 13.70
CA SER A 108 0.04 17.44 13.97
C SER A 108 -0.18 18.78 13.27
N SER A 109 -0.72 18.75 12.04
CA SER A 109 -0.96 19.96 11.24
C SER A 109 -2.26 20.69 11.60
N TYR A 110 -3.32 19.97 11.97
CA TYR A 110 -4.66 20.53 12.11
C TYR A 110 -5.25 20.39 13.52
N GLY A 111 -4.58 19.68 14.43
CA GLY A 111 -5.02 19.49 15.82
C GLY A 111 -6.28 18.62 15.99
N THR A 112 -6.72 17.94 14.94
CA THR A 112 -7.94 17.12 14.94
C THR A 112 -7.68 15.74 14.33
N PRO A 113 -8.44 14.70 14.72
CA PRO A 113 -8.37 13.39 14.08
C PRO A 113 -8.91 13.44 12.65
N LEU A 114 -8.60 12.42 11.85
CA LEU A 114 -9.16 12.30 10.51
C LEU A 114 -10.71 12.25 10.58
N PRO A 115 -11.44 12.96 9.70
CA PRO A 115 -12.90 13.02 9.77
C PRO A 115 -13.59 11.65 9.72
N HIS A 116 -13.03 10.69 8.96
CA HIS A 116 -13.56 9.34 8.90
C HIS A 116 -13.25 8.52 10.16
N ASP A 117 -12.12 8.78 10.83
CA ASP A 117 -11.80 8.15 12.12
C ASP A 117 -12.74 8.69 13.21
N ALA A 118 -12.98 10.01 13.23
CA ALA A 118 -13.94 10.65 14.13
C ALA A 118 -15.37 10.14 13.90
N ALA A 119 -15.74 9.88 12.65
CA ALA A 119 -17.05 9.34 12.27
C ALA A 119 -17.16 7.81 12.39
N VAL A 120 -16.08 7.11 12.74
CA VAL A 120 -16.01 5.63 12.76
C VAL A 120 -16.42 5.01 11.42
N ALA A 121 -16.14 5.72 10.32
CA ALA A 121 -16.47 5.30 8.97
C ALA A 121 -15.41 4.35 8.39
N SER A 122 -15.85 3.33 7.65
CA SER A 122 -14.95 2.44 6.91
C SER A 122 -14.42 3.15 5.66
N ILE A 123 -13.12 2.99 5.40
CA ILE A 123 -12.43 3.50 4.20
C ILE A 123 -12.38 2.42 3.10
N LEU A 124 -12.69 1.16 3.45
CA LEU A 124 -12.64 0.06 2.49
C LEU A 124 -13.76 0.20 1.47
N ARG A 125 -13.36 0.26 0.18
CA ARG A 125 -14.28 0.41 -0.96
C ARG A 125 -15.26 -0.75 -1.09
N TYR A 126 -14.87 -1.94 -0.64
CA TYR A 126 -15.66 -3.16 -0.71
C TYR A 126 -15.61 -3.88 0.65
N THR A 127 -16.19 -3.29 1.68
CA THR A 127 -16.59 -4.09 2.85
C THR A 127 -17.66 -5.09 2.41
N PRO A 128 -17.51 -6.41 2.61
CA PRO A 128 -18.69 -7.26 2.65
C PRO A 128 -19.58 -6.72 3.77
N ALA A 129 -20.88 -6.62 3.53
CA ALA A 129 -21.85 -5.96 4.42
C ALA A 129 -22.00 -6.58 5.84
N ASN A 130 -21.06 -7.40 6.28
CA ASN A 130 -21.14 -8.14 7.53
C ASN A 130 -19.76 -8.40 8.16
N GLN A 131 -19.11 -7.36 8.66
CA GLN A 131 -18.16 -7.52 9.77
C GLN A 131 -18.51 -6.49 10.85
N PRO A 132 -19.07 -6.92 12.01
CA PRO A 132 -19.22 -6.04 13.14
C PRO A 132 -17.83 -5.65 13.63
N SER A 133 -17.59 -4.34 13.66
CA SER A 133 -16.45 -3.66 14.24
C SER A 133 -16.06 -4.30 15.58
N LEU A 134 -14.96 -5.04 15.62
CA LEU A 134 -14.39 -5.57 16.87
C LEU A 134 -13.67 -4.43 17.61
N CYS A 135 -14.44 -3.46 18.07
CA CYS A 135 -14.10 -2.59 19.19
C CYS A 135 -14.94 -3.01 20.41
N VAL A 136 -14.67 -4.19 20.94
CA VAL A 136 -15.09 -4.54 22.30
C VAL A 136 -13.85 -4.50 23.18
N ASN A 137 -13.63 -3.33 23.79
CA ASN A 137 -12.86 -3.24 25.03
C ASN A 137 -13.56 -4.12 26.07
N LYS A 138 -13.09 -5.35 26.24
CA LYS A 138 -13.56 -6.22 27.30
C LYS A 138 -12.80 -5.82 28.58
N PRO A 139 -13.47 -5.32 29.64
CA PRO A 139 -12.78 -5.03 30.88
C PRO A 139 -12.15 -6.32 31.43
N ARG A 140 -10.86 -6.23 31.78
CA ARG A 140 -10.07 -7.27 32.42
C ARG A 140 -10.77 -7.70 33.70
N ARG A 141 -11.32 -8.92 33.74
CA ARG A 141 -11.90 -9.53 34.94
C ARG A 141 -10.76 -9.74 35.94
N THR A 142 -10.72 -8.91 36.98
CA THR A 142 -9.85 -9.14 38.14
C THR A 142 -10.38 -10.35 38.89
N SER A 143 -9.59 -11.43 38.91
CA SER A 143 -9.82 -12.59 39.76
C SER A 143 -9.37 -12.25 41.18
N SER A 144 -10.25 -11.66 41.98
CA SER A 144 -10.10 -11.61 43.43
C SER A 144 -10.48 -12.98 44.01
N GLY A 145 -9.50 -13.87 44.13
CA GLY A 145 -9.61 -15.07 44.95
C GLY A 145 -9.65 -14.68 46.42
N GLN A 146 -10.84 -14.70 47.03
CA GLN A 146 -10.97 -14.71 48.48
C GLN A 146 -10.72 -16.14 48.97
N HIS A 147 -9.54 -16.36 49.53
CA HIS A 147 -9.33 -17.41 50.53
C HIS A 147 -9.93 -16.93 51.85
N GLY A 148 -10.89 -17.69 52.38
CA GLY A 148 -11.36 -17.61 53.77
C GLY A 148 -11.20 -18.99 54.42
N PRO A 149 -10.70 -19.09 55.66
CA PRO A 149 -10.17 -20.35 56.21
C PRO A 149 -11.14 -21.08 57.17
N ALA A 150 -10.75 -22.34 57.43
CA ALA A 150 -11.17 -23.28 58.47
C ALA A 150 -12.54 -23.97 58.29
#